data_AF-A0A7W9DPT3-F1
#
_entry.id   AF-A0A7W9DPT3-F1
#
_cell.length_a   1.000
_cell.length_b   1.000
_cell.length_c   1.000
_cell.angle_alpha   90.00
_cell.angle_beta   90.00
_cell.angle_gamma   90.00
#
_symmetry.space_group_name_H-M   'P 1'
#
loop_
_entity.id
_entity.type
_entity.pdbx_description
1 polymer ?
#
loop_
_entity_poly.entity_id
_entity_poly.type
_entity_poly.pdbx_seq_one_letter_code
_entity_poly.pdbx_strand_id
1 'polypeptide(L)'
;MQWDPFAAIERDVRAMVADPRWADVPPATQLQAMAARLLRTEDGACWMFGAHARWYRADDSEAAWHLSAPPAAPAVRAAARPPQPGVPIPEGLLPGPADVTAGRGSTQAFVGPDVSREITERVRGLLTEACRPREDAPLVSGPLRDLFYGDVTAGVAAIWGTVMWCAYAPAFDGNEVLLSMFGEFLRRPLPGDDWVRWLPPTPLEALTALYCEPLGRGAQGAALRLAALMADTARVLLPDGRFTPRASALIAMLEPLLARPWLDHAARDAAALRDAWLARCPRGLAAGVLAETSPEDHFRHTLYDLVEALAFAAGHGADPRAVAAALLAADVHEVAPEAAARLYPYLDPELRRAYYLALVEPDHPLRGCWPEEGEPADALRPPDRASAAALLGAGYATGLAWCGLTGTEPPARGFPASAATVSCLIGQRDDPLPAVLPESTDASSGATETSDEWIHHT
;
A
#
# COMPACT_ATOMS: atom_id res chain seq x y z
N MET A 1 -28.69 -3.94 -18.79
CA MET A 1 -27.84 -3.43 -17.70
C MET A 1 -28.72 -3.34 -16.46
N GLN A 2 -28.47 -4.15 -15.44
CA GLN A 2 -29.23 -4.15 -14.19
C GLN A 2 -28.82 -2.90 -13.37
N TRP A 3 -29.79 -2.22 -12.75
CA TRP A 3 -29.52 -1.06 -11.90
C TRP A 3 -28.72 -1.47 -10.65
N ASP A 4 -27.67 -0.72 -10.31
CA ASP A 4 -26.84 -0.93 -9.11
C ASP A 4 -27.00 0.27 -8.14
N PRO A 5 -27.79 0.13 -7.07
CA PRO A 5 -27.97 1.14 -6.03
C PRO A 5 -26.66 1.59 -5.37
N PHE A 6 -25.71 0.69 -5.13
CA PHE A 6 -24.45 1.03 -4.46
C PHE A 6 -23.64 1.97 -5.37
N ALA A 7 -23.43 1.60 -6.63
CA ALA A 7 -22.71 2.46 -7.58
C ALA A 7 -23.43 3.80 -7.84
N ALA A 8 -24.77 3.82 -7.79
CA ALA A 8 -25.54 5.06 -7.91
C ALA A 8 -25.33 5.99 -6.71
N ILE A 9 -25.38 5.47 -5.49
CA ILE A 9 -25.13 6.23 -4.26
C ILE A 9 -23.69 6.73 -4.19
N GLU A 10 -22.70 5.89 -4.53
CA GLU A 10 -21.30 6.32 -4.60
C GLU A 10 -21.13 7.54 -5.52
N ARG A 11 -21.70 7.48 -6.72
CA ARG A 11 -21.63 8.57 -7.70
C ARG A 11 -22.30 9.84 -7.16
N ASP A 12 -23.48 9.69 -6.54
CA ASP A 12 -24.24 10.82 -6.00
C ASP A 12 -23.55 11.48 -4.81
N VAL A 13 -23.01 10.69 -3.86
CA VAL A 13 -22.22 11.23 -2.74
C VAL A 13 -20.95 11.90 -3.23
N ARG A 14 -20.23 11.31 -4.19
CA ARG A 14 -19.03 11.93 -4.79
C ARG A 14 -19.37 13.26 -5.46
N ALA A 15 -20.48 13.34 -6.20
CA ALA A 15 -20.95 14.58 -6.83
C ALA A 15 -21.35 15.63 -5.78
N MET A 16 -22.05 15.21 -4.73
CA MET A 16 -22.45 16.09 -3.62
C MET A 16 -21.23 16.67 -2.89
N VAL A 17 -20.23 15.85 -2.58
CA VAL A 17 -19.03 16.26 -1.84
C VAL A 17 -18.05 17.06 -2.71
N ALA A 18 -18.08 16.86 -4.03
CA ALA A 18 -17.32 17.67 -4.97
C ALA A 18 -17.88 19.10 -5.12
N ASP A 19 -19.13 19.35 -4.72
CA ASP A 19 -19.68 20.72 -4.67
C ASP A 19 -18.98 21.51 -3.56
N PRO A 20 -18.28 22.62 -3.86
CA PRO A 20 -17.58 23.42 -2.85
C PRO A 20 -18.48 23.90 -1.71
N ARG A 21 -19.78 24.06 -1.97
CA ARG A 21 -20.77 24.50 -0.96
C ARG A 21 -21.02 23.46 0.11
N TRP A 22 -20.72 22.18 -0.14
CA TRP A 22 -20.93 21.09 0.81
C TRP A 22 -20.20 21.34 2.13
N ALA A 23 -18.98 21.87 2.06
CA ALA A 23 -18.16 22.19 3.24
C ALA A 23 -18.81 23.23 4.16
N ASP A 24 -19.66 24.11 3.62
CA ASP A 24 -20.35 25.17 4.37
C ASP A 24 -21.74 24.74 4.88
N VAL A 25 -22.21 23.54 4.51
CA VAL A 25 -23.51 23.02 4.97
C VAL A 25 -23.44 22.65 6.46
N PRO A 26 -24.40 23.08 7.29
CA PRO A 26 -24.43 22.69 8.70
C PRO A 26 -24.45 21.17 8.90
N PRO A 27 -23.74 20.62 9.92
CA PRO A 27 -23.64 19.16 10.14
C PRO A 27 -24.98 18.44 10.20
N ALA A 28 -26.00 19.03 10.84
CA ALA A 28 -27.35 18.44 10.90
C ALA A 28 -27.98 18.24 9.51
N THR A 29 -27.78 19.20 8.60
CA THR A 29 -28.26 19.10 7.22
C THR A 29 -27.44 18.10 6.42
N GLN A 30 -26.13 18.03 6.66
CA GLN A 30 -25.27 17.00 6.05
C GLN A 30 -25.70 15.59 6.48
N LEU A 31 -25.97 15.38 7.77
CA LEU A 31 -26.48 14.13 8.32
C LEU A 31 -27.82 13.74 7.69
N GLN A 32 -28.75 14.69 7.54
CA GLN A 32 -30.02 14.43 6.87
C GLN A 32 -29.84 14.05 5.40
N ALA A 33 -28.93 14.73 4.69
CA ALA A 33 -28.60 14.41 3.30
C ALA A 33 -27.96 13.02 3.16
N MET A 34 -27.09 12.64 4.09
CA MET A 34 -26.49 11.30 4.15
C MET A 34 -27.50 10.22 4.51
N ALA A 35 -28.42 10.49 5.45
CA ALA A 35 -29.48 9.56 5.85
C ALA A 35 -30.39 9.18 4.66
N ALA A 36 -30.64 10.12 3.74
CA ALA A 36 -31.42 9.87 2.53
C ALA A 36 -30.70 8.97 1.49
N ARG A 37 -29.40 8.69 1.69
CA ARG A 37 -28.52 7.93 0.80
C ARG A 37 -28.08 6.60 1.37
N LEU A 38 -28.62 6.21 2.52
CA LEU A 38 -28.37 4.91 3.09
C LEU A 38 -29.00 3.80 2.23
N LEU A 39 -28.41 2.62 2.28
CA LEU A 39 -28.94 1.42 1.63
C LEU A 39 -29.15 0.33 2.66
N ARG A 40 -30.16 -0.51 2.47
CA ARG A 40 -30.38 -1.74 3.22
C ARG A 40 -30.40 -2.92 2.27
N THR A 41 -29.61 -3.95 2.59
CA THR A 41 -29.60 -5.24 1.88
C THR A 41 -30.65 -6.19 2.46
N GLU A 42 -30.96 -7.29 1.75
CA GLU A 42 -32.03 -8.22 2.13
C GLU A 42 -31.77 -8.94 3.47
N ASP A 43 -30.49 -9.13 3.81
CA ASP A 43 -30.03 -9.62 5.11
C ASP A 43 -30.27 -8.61 6.27
N GLY A 44 -30.80 -7.43 5.95
CA GLY A 44 -31.09 -6.37 6.90
C GLY A 44 -29.92 -5.45 7.18
N ALA A 45 -28.71 -5.68 6.63
CA ALA A 45 -27.57 -4.81 6.89
C ALA A 45 -27.78 -3.42 6.30
N CYS A 46 -27.46 -2.38 7.08
CA CYS A 46 -27.54 -0.99 6.64
C CYS A 46 -26.15 -0.49 6.23
N TRP A 47 -26.10 0.23 5.11
CA TRP A 47 -24.87 0.66 4.44
C TRP A 47 -24.86 2.16 4.19
N MET A 48 -23.69 2.76 4.32
CA MET A 48 -23.44 4.16 4.04
C MET A 48 -22.12 4.32 3.30
N PHE A 49 -22.11 5.13 2.24
CA PHE A 49 -20.88 5.57 1.61
C PHE A 49 -20.45 6.90 2.22
N GLY A 50 -19.41 6.90 3.05
CA GLY A 50 -19.10 8.01 3.95
C GLY A 50 -17.70 8.57 3.78
N ALA A 51 -17.13 9.01 4.92
CA ALA A 51 -15.74 9.41 5.07
C ALA A 51 -14.80 8.46 4.31
N HIS A 52 -13.66 8.98 3.90
CA HIS A 52 -12.66 8.22 3.15
C HIS A 52 -13.08 7.71 1.78
N ALA A 53 -14.27 8.11 1.30
CA ALA A 53 -14.90 7.62 0.09
C ALA A 53 -14.99 6.08 0.10
N ARG A 54 -15.43 5.51 1.23
CA ARG A 54 -15.60 4.07 1.45
C ARG A 54 -16.95 3.74 2.06
N TRP A 55 -17.32 2.47 1.94
CA TRP A 55 -18.52 1.94 2.53
C TRP A 55 -18.34 1.59 4.00
N TYR A 56 -19.42 1.85 4.76
CA TYR A 56 -19.57 1.49 6.16
C TYR A 56 -20.82 0.66 6.31
N ARG A 57 -20.74 -0.38 7.14
CA ARG A 57 -21.85 -1.24 7.52
C ARG A 57 -22.24 -0.95 8.97
N ALA A 58 -23.52 -0.69 9.21
CA ALA A 58 -24.03 -0.53 10.55
C ALA A 58 -24.12 -1.89 11.25
N ASP A 59 -23.78 -1.91 12.53
CA ASP A 59 -24.06 -3.01 13.43
C ASP A 59 -25.19 -2.58 14.39
N ASP A 60 -26.36 -3.19 14.21
CA ASP A 60 -27.54 -2.93 15.03
C ASP A 60 -27.33 -3.38 16.50
N SER A 61 -26.40 -4.31 16.76
CA SER A 61 -26.11 -4.83 18.11
C SER A 61 -25.16 -3.95 18.91
N GLU A 62 -24.17 -3.33 18.25
CA GLU A 62 -23.17 -2.45 18.86
C GLU A 62 -23.50 -0.96 18.68
N ALA A 63 -24.60 -0.62 17.99
CA ALA A 63 -24.96 0.74 17.58
C ALA A 63 -23.79 1.50 16.93
N ALA A 64 -22.97 0.75 16.20
CA ALA A 64 -21.70 1.21 15.63
C ALA A 64 -21.70 1.11 14.11
N TRP A 65 -20.77 1.82 13.48
CA TRP A 65 -20.53 1.74 12.04
C TRP A 65 -19.12 1.22 11.82
N HIS A 66 -18.99 0.16 11.02
CA HIS A 66 -17.71 -0.46 10.72
C HIS A 66 -17.34 -0.18 9.27
N LEU A 67 -16.08 0.19 9.03
CA LEU A 67 -15.53 0.25 7.69
C LEU A 67 -15.63 -1.16 7.07
N SER A 68 -16.34 -1.29 5.95
CA SER A 68 -16.63 -2.60 5.37
C SER A 68 -16.90 -2.47 3.88
N ALA A 69 -16.22 -3.28 3.07
CA ALA A 69 -16.41 -3.25 1.63
C ALA A 69 -17.84 -3.69 1.28
N PRO A 70 -18.47 -3.06 0.27
CA PRO A 70 -19.84 -3.37 -0.08
C PRO A 70 -19.93 -4.78 -0.68
N PRO A 71 -21.12 -5.41 -0.69
CA PRO A 71 -21.31 -6.68 -1.39
C PRO A 71 -20.83 -6.61 -2.84
N ALA A 72 -20.06 -7.60 -3.28
CA ALA A 72 -19.58 -7.70 -4.67
C ALA A 72 -20.60 -8.36 -5.61
N ALA A 73 -21.47 -9.23 -5.07
CA ALA A 73 -22.46 -9.95 -5.87
C ALA A 73 -23.51 -9.00 -6.48
N PRO A 74 -23.68 -8.95 -7.82
CA PRO A 74 -24.61 -8.03 -8.48
C PRO A 74 -26.06 -8.20 -8.03
N ALA A 75 -26.49 -9.43 -7.76
CA ALA A 75 -27.84 -9.72 -7.29
C ALA A 75 -28.13 -9.07 -5.92
N VAL A 76 -27.19 -9.17 -4.98
CA VAL A 76 -27.31 -8.57 -3.63
C VAL A 76 -27.36 -7.05 -3.73
N ARG A 77 -26.48 -6.45 -4.56
CA ARG A 77 -26.46 -5.00 -4.79
C ARG A 77 -27.77 -4.52 -5.38
N ALA A 78 -28.28 -5.17 -6.42
CA ALA A 78 -29.53 -4.80 -7.08
C ALA A 78 -30.79 -4.97 -6.20
N ALA A 79 -30.72 -5.85 -5.20
CA ALA A 79 -31.79 -6.05 -4.22
C ALA A 79 -31.84 -4.96 -3.14
N ALA A 80 -30.80 -4.12 -3.01
CA ALA A 80 -30.75 -3.08 -1.98
C ALA A 80 -31.87 -2.05 -2.14
N ARG A 81 -32.38 -1.55 -0.99
CA ARG A 81 -33.48 -0.58 -0.89
C ARG A 81 -33.13 0.54 0.09
N PRO A 82 -33.76 1.72 0.01
CA PRO A 82 -33.63 2.73 1.06
C PRO A 82 -34.07 2.16 2.42
N PRO A 83 -33.35 2.40 3.53
CA PRO A 83 -33.75 1.90 4.84
C PRO A 83 -34.98 2.65 5.40
N GLN A 84 -35.67 2.02 6.34
CA GLN A 84 -36.58 2.71 7.25
C GLN A 84 -35.78 3.60 8.23
N PRO A 85 -36.35 4.72 8.73
CA PRO A 85 -35.63 5.65 9.60
C PRO A 85 -35.18 4.98 10.91
N GLY A 86 -33.95 5.24 11.37
CA GLY A 86 -33.55 4.84 12.73
C GLY A 86 -32.08 4.60 13.02
N VAL A 87 -31.17 4.51 12.03
CA VAL A 87 -29.74 4.29 12.31
C VAL A 87 -29.04 5.65 12.49
N PRO A 88 -28.55 6.00 13.70
CA PRO A 88 -27.84 7.25 13.91
C PRO A 88 -26.50 7.24 13.16
N ILE A 89 -26.22 8.32 12.43
CA ILE A 89 -24.95 8.49 11.69
C ILE A 89 -24.01 9.37 12.55
N PRO A 90 -22.82 8.89 12.92
CA PRO A 90 -21.81 9.72 13.57
C PRO A 90 -21.28 10.83 12.64
N GLU A 91 -21.08 12.04 13.17
CA GLU A 91 -20.53 13.17 12.40
C GLU A 91 -19.16 12.86 11.80
N GLY A 92 -18.34 12.05 12.49
CA GLY A 92 -17.02 11.64 11.99
C GLY A 92 -17.03 10.81 10.71
N LEU A 93 -18.19 10.29 10.30
CA LEU A 93 -18.35 9.54 9.06
C LEU A 93 -18.90 10.37 7.91
N LEU A 94 -19.16 11.66 8.13
CA LEU A 94 -19.56 12.56 7.05
C LEU A 94 -18.40 12.75 6.08
N PRO A 95 -18.60 12.54 4.77
CA PRO A 95 -17.55 12.72 3.78
C PRO A 95 -17.20 14.19 3.59
N GLY A 96 -15.91 14.49 3.48
CA GLY A 96 -15.39 15.81 3.14
C GLY A 96 -14.80 15.87 1.72
N PRO A 97 -14.59 17.06 1.13
CA PRO A 97 -14.02 17.23 -0.21
C PRO A 97 -12.71 16.46 -0.40
N ALA A 98 -11.87 16.49 0.65
CA ALA A 98 -10.63 15.76 0.78
C ALA A 98 -10.76 14.26 0.47
N ASP A 99 -11.84 13.61 0.90
CA ASP A 99 -12.02 12.17 0.73
C ASP A 99 -12.21 11.76 -0.73
N VAL A 100 -12.74 12.67 -1.56
CA VAL A 100 -13.01 12.42 -2.98
C VAL A 100 -11.84 12.86 -3.86
N THR A 101 -11.14 13.93 -3.48
CA THR A 101 -10.01 14.48 -4.26
C THR A 101 -8.69 13.77 -3.99
N ALA A 102 -8.50 13.26 -2.77
CA ALA A 102 -7.27 12.54 -2.41
C ALA A 102 -7.31 11.14 -3.00
N GLY A 103 -6.53 10.92 -4.07
CA GLY A 103 -6.32 9.58 -4.60
C GLY A 103 -5.77 8.66 -3.50
N ARG A 104 -6.37 7.47 -3.33
CA ARG A 104 -5.93 6.46 -2.36
C ARG A 104 -4.65 5.71 -2.77
N GLY A 105 -4.14 6.01 -3.97
CA GLY A 105 -3.01 5.31 -4.57
C GLY A 105 -3.42 3.98 -5.17
N SER A 106 -2.43 3.23 -5.62
CA SER A 106 -2.61 1.89 -6.18
C SER A 106 -2.33 0.84 -5.10
N THR A 107 -3.20 -0.16 -5.01
CA THR A 107 -2.98 -1.36 -4.19
C THR A 107 -2.11 -2.41 -4.91
N GLN A 108 -1.66 -2.13 -6.13
CA GLN A 108 -0.81 -3.03 -6.89
C GLN A 108 0.54 -3.19 -6.21
N ALA A 109 0.98 -4.44 -6.11
CA ALA A 109 2.36 -4.73 -5.81
C ALA A 109 3.30 -4.19 -6.91
N PHE A 110 4.57 -4.04 -6.56
CA PHE A 110 5.65 -3.76 -7.52
C PHE A 110 6.14 -5.04 -8.20
N VAL A 111 5.26 -6.02 -8.32
CA VAL A 111 5.46 -7.31 -8.97
C VAL A 111 4.57 -7.31 -10.20
N GLY A 112 5.14 -7.07 -11.38
CA GLY A 112 4.33 -6.67 -12.53
C GLY A 112 5.05 -5.67 -13.42
N PRO A 113 4.33 -4.65 -13.96
CA PRO A 113 5.01 -3.58 -14.69
C PRO A 113 5.96 -2.84 -13.76
N ASP A 114 7.22 -2.78 -14.18
CA ASP A 114 8.27 -2.05 -13.48
C ASP A 114 7.87 -0.59 -13.24
N VAL A 115 8.50 0.03 -12.24
CA VAL A 115 8.46 1.48 -12.12
C VAL A 115 8.97 2.12 -13.42
N SER A 116 8.25 3.13 -13.91
CA SER A 116 8.51 3.69 -15.24
C SER A 116 9.98 4.13 -15.38
N ARG A 117 10.52 3.95 -16.58
CA ARG A 117 11.92 4.32 -16.88
C ARG A 117 12.21 5.79 -16.54
N GLU A 118 11.26 6.68 -16.77
CA GLU A 118 11.43 8.10 -16.43
C GLU A 118 11.68 8.30 -14.92
N ILE A 119 10.91 7.61 -14.07
CA ILE A 119 11.06 7.69 -12.62
C ILE A 119 12.40 7.05 -12.20
N THR A 120 12.72 5.86 -12.70
CA THR A 120 13.96 5.16 -12.33
C THR A 120 15.21 5.91 -12.74
N GLU A 121 15.24 6.54 -13.92
CA GLU A 121 16.37 7.39 -14.35
C GLU A 121 16.50 8.66 -13.52
N ARG A 122 15.38 9.28 -13.12
CA ARG A 122 15.40 10.46 -12.24
C ARG A 122 15.90 10.12 -10.84
N VAL A 123 15.50 8.98 -10.28
CA VAL A 123 16.05 8.47 -9.00
C VAL A 123 17.54 8.15 -9.13
N ARG A 124 17.97 7.52 -10.23
CA ARG A 124 19.39 7.28 -10.53
C ARG A 124 20.20 8.58 -10.58
N GLY A 125 19.64 9.64 -11.15
CA GLY A 125 20.23 10.98 -11.13
C GLY A 125 20.42 11.53 -9.72
N LEU A 126 19.42 11.39 -8.85
CA LEU A 126 19.51 11.78 -7.43
C LEU A 126 20.57 10.97 -6.69
N LEU A 127 20.66 9.65 -6.92
CA LEU A 127 21.69 8.80 -6.31
C LEU A 127 23.09 9.20 -6.74
N THR A 128 23.28 9.43 -8.04
CA THR A 128 24.58 9.87 -8.58
C THR A 128 25.04 11.16 -7.92
N GLU A 129 24.13 12.10 -7.69
CA GLU A 129 24.42 13.36 -6.99
C GLU A 129 24.70 13.14 -5.49
N ALA A 130 23.96 12.25 -4.83
CA ALA A 130 24.12 11.91 -3.42
C ALA A 130 25.42 11.15 -3.10
N CYS A 131 26.02 10.50 -4.11
CA CYS A 131 27.31 9.83 -4.02
C CYS A 131 28.50 10.76 -4.31
N ARG A 132 28.28 12.01 -4.77
CA ARG A 132 29.39 12.93 -5.02
C ARG A 132 30.07 13.30 -3.70
N PRO A 133 31.41 13.43 -3.67
CA PRO A 133 32.13 13.92 -2.50
C PRO A 133 31.67 15.35 -2.15
N ARG A 134 30.70 15.44 -1.25
CA ARG A 134 30.29 16.66 -0.56
C ARG A 134 30.60 16.51 0.92
N GLU A 135 30.43 17.59 1.67
CA GLU A 135 30.41 17.59 3.15
C GLU A 135 29.29 16.72 3.76
N ASP A 136 28.72 15.77 3.02
CA ASP A 136 27.70 14.87 3.51
C ASP A 136 28.38 13.74 4.30
N ALA A 137 28.03 13.68 5.58
CA ALA A 137 28.60 12.71 6.50
C ALA A 137 28.18 11.28 6.14
N PRO A 138 29.01 10.26 6.46
CA PRO A 138 28.57 8.87 6.38
C PRO A 138 27.31 8.67 7.24
N LEU A 139 26.48 7.70 6.88
CA LEU A 139 25.37 7.28 7.72
C LEU A 139 25.94 6.67 9.00
N VAL A 140 25.74 7.32 10.15
CA VAL A 140 26.37 6.88 11.41
C VAL A 140 25.39 6.12 12.31
N SER A 141 24.09 6.45 12.27
CA SER A 141 23.11 5.89 13.22
C SER A 141 21.71 5.73 12.63
N GLY A 142 20.82 5.09 13.41
CA GLY A 142 19.40 4.92 13.08
C GLY A 142 19.06 3.59 12.39
N PRO A 143 17.76 3.31 12.20
CA PRO A 143 17.28 2.00 11.73
C PRO A 143 17.75 1.66 10.31
N LEU A 144 18.04 2.67 9.47
CA LEU A 144 18.57 2.45 8.12
C LEU A 144 20.05 2.03 8.11
N ARG A 145 20.79 2.29 9.19
CA ARG A 145 22.23 1.99 9.27
C ARG A 145 22.53 0.51 9.09
N ASP A 146 21.65 -0.35 9.57
CA ASP A 146 21.87 -1.80 9.52
C ASP A 146 21.67 -2.39 8.12
N LEU A 147 21.03 -1.66 7.20
CA LEU A 147 20.86 -2.06 5.81
C LEU A 147 22.11 -1.77 4.95
N PHE A 148 22.88 -0.73 5.26
CA PHE A 148 23.91 -0.18 4.37
C PHE A 148 25.35 -0.41 4.85
N TYR A 149 26.30 -0.56 3.92
CA TYR A 149 27.73 -0.61 4.25
C TYR A 149 28.16 0.68 4.98
N GLY A 150 29.26 0.61 5.74
CA GLY A 150 29.64 1.70 6.66
C GLY A 150 30.12 2.99 6.00
N ASP A 151 30.41 2.94 4.70
CA ASP A 151 30.84 4.05 3.85
C ASP A 151 29.69 4.71 3.08
N VAL A 152 28.47 4.19 3.20
CA VAL A 152 27.28 4.76 2.54
C VAL A 152 26.91 6.10 3.15
N THR A 153 26.59 7.07 2.29
CA THR A 153 26.22 8.44 2.70
C THR A 153 24.78 8.48 3.24
N ALA A 154 24.50 9.42 4.14
CA ALA A 154 23.13 9.68 4.59
C ALA A 154 22.18 10.05 3.43
N GLY A 155 22.71 10.60 2.32
CA GLY A 155 21.95 10.92 1.13
C GLY A 155 21.37 9.67 0.43
N VAL A 156 22.17 8.62 0.25
CA VAL A 156 21.70 7.33 -0.31
C VAL A 156 20.60 6.74 0.58
N ALA A 157 20.80 6.76 1.90
CA ALA A 157 19.81 6.28 2.86
C ALA A 157 18.51 7.11 2.84
N ALA A 158 18.60 8.42 2.63
CA ALA A 158 17.42 9.29 2.49
C ALA A 158 16.60 8.96 1.24
N ILE A 159 17.24 8.68 0.11
CA ILE A 159 16.56 8.28 -1.13
C ILE A 159 15.88 6.92 -0.92
N TRP A 160 16.62 5.90 -0.46
CA TRP A 160 16.06 4.56 -0.18
C TRP A 160 14.89 4.64 0.80
N GLY A 161 15.10 5.31 1.94
CA GLY A 161 14.09 5.46 2.96
C GLY A 161 12.83 6.13 2.43
N THR A 162 12.98 7.15 1.57
CA THR A 162 11.85 7.85 0.95
C THR A 162 11.09 6.95 -0.01
N VAL A 163 11.79 6.15 -0.84
CA VAL A 163 11.14 5.17 -1.73
C VAL A 163 10.35 4.16 -0.91
N MET A 164 10.97 3.57 0.12
CA MET A 164 10.34 2.55 0.97
C MET A 164 9.20 3.11 1.82
N TRP A 165 9.31 4.32 2.34
CA TRP A 165 8.23 4.96 3.09
C TRP A 165 7.06 5.30 2.18
N CYS A 166 7.33 5.81 0.96
CA CYS A 166 6.29 6.13 -0.01
C CYS A 166 5.58 4.89 -0.58
N ALA A 167 6.23 3.72 -0.59
CA ALA A 167 5.66 2.48 -1.09
C ALA A 167 4.52 2.00 -0.17
N TYR A 168 3.32 1.83 -0.75
CA TYR A 168 2.16 1.33 -0.02
C TYR A 168 2.34 -0.12 0.48
N ALA A 169 2.81 -1.00 -0.42
CA ALA A 169 3.10 -2.40 -0.16
C ALA A 169 4.45 -2.75 -0.85
N PRO A 170 5.58 -2.71 -0.13
CA PRO A 170 6.90 -2.89 -0.74
C PRO A 170 7.23 -4.37 -1.06
N ALA A 171 6.41 -5.01 -1.90
CA ALA A 171 6.68 -6.29 -2.55
C ALA A 171 7.08 -6.01 -4.00
N PHE A 172 8.33 -6.28 -4.35
CA PHE A 172 8.92 -5.93 -5.64
C PHE A 172 9.33 -7.15 -6.44
N ASP A 173 9.30 -7.07 -7.77
CA ASP A 173 9.92 -8.06 -8.63
C ASP A 173 11.41 -8.19 -8.27
N GLY A 174 11.93 -9.43 -8.27
CA GLY A 174 13.35 -9.70 -8.06
C GLY A 174 14.27 -8.92 -9.02
N ASN A 175 13.79 -8.54 -10.20
CA ASN A 175 14.54 -7.79 -11.21
C ASN A 175 14.24 -6.29 -11.24
N GLU A 176 13.39 -5.78 -10.34
CA GLU A 176 12.97 -4.38 -10.36
C GLU A 176 14.18 -3.43 -10.38
N VAL A 177 14.22 -2.59 -11.41
CA VAL A 177 15.32 -1.66 -11.70
C VAL A 177 15.46 -0.64 -10.58
N LEU A 178 14.34 -0.14 -10.04
CA LEU A 178 14.32 0.85 -8.96
C LEU A 178 15.10 0.38 -7.73
N LEU A 179 14.98 -0.90 -7.36
CA LEU A 179 15.69 -1.44 -6.19
C LEU A 179 17.10 -1.88 -6.53
N SER A 180 17.29 -2.47 -7.71
CA SER A 180 18.56 -3.06 -8.10
C SER A 180 19.69 -2.02 -8.20
N MET A 181 19.36 -0.74 -8.46
CA MET A 181 20.35 0.35 -8.42
C MET A 181 20.95 0.60 -7.03
N PHE A 182 20.33 0.10 -5.96
CA PHE A 182 20.86 0.23 -4.59
C PHE A 182 21.78 -0.92 -4.17
N GLY A 183 21.88 -1.98 -4.99
CA GLY A 183 22.56 -3.23 -4.63
C GLY A 183 24.00 -3.04 -4.17
N GLU A 184 24.73 -2.08 -4.73
CA GLU A 184 26.12 -1.78 -4.35
C GLU A 184 26.27 -1.18 -2.94
N PHE A 185 25.20 -0.57 -2.39
CA PHE A 185 25.22 0.08 -1.08
C PHE A 185 24.80 -0.85 0.06
N LEU A 186 24.08 -1.93 -0.24
CA LEU A 186 23.44 -2.78 0.77
C LEU A 186 24.41 -3.82 1.35
N ARG A 187 24.42 -3.97 2.68
CA ARG A 187 25.29 -4.95 3.40
C ARG A 187 24.99 -6.39 3.06
N ARG A 188 23.76 -6.65 2.68
CA ARG A 188 23.29 -7.94 2.23
C ARG A 188 22.70 -7.71 0.84
N PRO A 189 22.97 -8.60 -0.11
CA PRO A 189 22.20 -8.60 -1.35
C PRO A 189 20.72 -8.54 -1.00
N LEU A 190 19.96 -7.78 -1.78
CA LEU A 190 18.52 -7.97 -1.75
C LEU A 190 18.24 -9.45 -2.01
N PRO A 191 17.23 -10.05 -1.35
CA PRO A 191 16.83 -11.43 -1.65
C PRO A 191 16.71 -11.59 -3.17
N GLY A 192 17.35 -12.61 -3.75
CA GLY A 192 17.61 -12.59 -5.19
C GLY A 192 18.19 -13.86 -5.80
N ASP A 193 17.51 -14.99 -5.61
CA ASP A 193 17.05 -15.87 -6.71
C ASP A 193 15.50 -16.06 -6.65
N ASP A 194 14.83 -15.48 -5.66
CA ASP A 194 13.38 -15.56 -5.49
C ASP A 194 12.68 -14.53 -6.39
N TRP A 195 11.52 -14.91 -6.92
CA TRP A 195 10.75 -14.12 -7.88
C TRP A 195 10.22 -12.79 -7.29
N VAL A 196 10.06 -12.70 -5.97
CA VAL A 196 9.60 -11.49 -5.25
C VAL A 196 10.53 -11.13 -4.09
N ARG A 197 10.83 -9.84 -3.96
CA ARG A 197 11.50 -9.20 -2.83
C ARG A 197 10.46 -8.62 -1.87
N TRP A 198 10.35 -9.22 -0.69
CA TRP A 198 9.50 -8.75 0.40
C TRP A 198 10.29 -7.80 1.28
N LEU A 199 9.97 -6.50 1.22
CA LEU A 199 10.66 -5.49 2.00
C LEU A 199 9.70 -4.88 3.03
N PRO A 200 10.14 -4.72 4.30
CA PRO A 200 9.34 -3.98 5.28
C PRO A 200 9.31 -2.49 4.90
N PRO A 201 8.20 -1.79 5.19
CA PRO A 201 8.13 -0.35 4.98
C PRO A 201 9.08 0.38 5.94
N THR A 202 9.72 1.43 5.46
CA THR A 202 10.49 2.33 6.33
C THR A 202 9.51 3.19 7.12
N PRO A 203 9.59 3.28 8.47
CA PRO A 203 8.74 4.18 9.26
C PRO A 203 9.19 5.64 9.08
N LEU A 204 8.28 6.61 9.22
CA LEU A 204 8.60 8.05 9.09
C LEU A 204 9.71 8.47 10.06
N GLU A 205 9.73 7.87 11.26
CA GLU A 205 10.74 8.15 12.28
C GLU A 205 12.17 7.90 11.75
N ALA A 206 12.37 6.90 10.90
CA ALA A 206 13.66 6.62 10.27
C ALA A 206 14.14 7.78 9.38
N LEU A 207 13.22 8.43 8.64
CA LEU A 207 13.53 9.61 7.83
C LEU A 207 13.84 10.82 8.71
N THR A 208 13.05 11.01 9.77
CA THR A 208 13.32 12.11 10.71
C THR A 208 14.61 11.92 11.50
N ALA A 209 15.05 10.68 11.73
CA ALA A 209 16.35 10.38 12.33
C ALA A 209 17.50 10.82 11.43
N LEU A 210 17.40 10.60 10.11
CA LEU A 210 18.39 11.11 9.13
C LEU A 210 18.49 12.64 9.16
N TYR A 211 17.36 13.33 9.32
CA TYR A 211 17.33 14.79 9.45
C TYR A 211 17.87 15.27 10.82
N CYS A 212 17.53 14.56 11.89
CA CYS A 212 17.91 14.90 13.27
C CYS A 212 19.42 14.75 13.51
N GLU A 213 20.06 13.74 12.92
CA GLU A 213 21.46 13.43 13.20
C GLU A 213 22.42 14.61 12.87
N PRO A 214 22.39 15.24 11.68
CA PRO A 214 23.22 16.41 11.41
C PRO A 214 22.82 17.64 12.24
N LEU A 215 21.53 17.82 12.55
CA LEU A 215 21.08 18.91 13.43
C LEU A 215 21.72 18.82 14.82
N GLY A 216 21.75 17.62 15.41
CA GLY A 216 22.39 17.38 16.72
C GLY A 216 23.89 17.69 16.73
N ARG A 217 24.54 17.70 15.57
CA ARG A 217 25.96 18.09 15.39
C ARG A 217 26.14 19.57 15.02
N GLY A 218 25.06 20.36 14.96
CA GLY A 218 25.09 21.75 14.50
C GLY A 218 25.22 21.92 12.98
N ALA A 219 25.15 20.84 12.20
CA ALA A 219 25.29 20.84 10.75
C ALA A 219 23.94 21.09 10.05
N GLN A 220 23.32 22.25 10.32
CA GLN A 220 21.98 22.59 9.80
C GLN A 220 21.88 22.52 8.27
N GLY A 221 22.93 22.96 7.56
CA GLY A 221 22.97 22.88 6.11
C GLY A 221 22.85 21.44 5.58
N ALA A 222 23.52 20.47 6.23
CA ALA A 222 23.44 19.07 5.85
C ALA A 222 22.04 18.48 6.13
N ALA A 223 21.44 18.82 7.26
CA ALA A 223 20.06 18.41 7.57
C ALA A 223 19.06 18.92 6.52
N LEU A 224 19.14 20.20 6.14
CA LEU A 224 18.27 20.78 5.12
C LEU A 224 18.48 20.15 3.73
N ARG A 225 19.72 19.76 3.39
CA ARG A 225 19.99 19.00 2.15
C ARG A 225 19.32 17.64 2.16
N LEU A 226 19.34 16.91 3.28
CA LEU A 226 18.62 15.63 3.41
C LEU A 226 17.11 15.82 3.29
N ALA A 227 16.53 16.83 3.95
CA ALA A 227 15.11 17.15 3.82
C ALA A 227 14.73 17.53 2.37
N ALA A 228 15.58 18.31 1.68
CA ALA A 228 15.38 18.64 0.28
C ALA A 228 15.44 17.40 -0.61
N LEU A 229 16.39 16.50 -0.37
CA LEU A 229 16.55 15.25 -1.11
C LEU A 229 15.36 14.29 -0.92
N MET A 230 14.81 14.21 0.30
CA MET A 230 13.58 13.48 0.58
C MET A 230 12.40 14.07 -0.19
N ALA A 231 12.23 15.40 -0.17
CA ALA A 231 11.17 16.08 -0.90
C ALA A 231 11.31 15.89 -2.43
N ASP A 232 12.53 15.97 -2.97
CA ASP A 232 12.80 15.79 -4.39
C ASP A 232 12.58 14.34 -4.83
N THR A 233 12.97 13.37 -4.01
CA THR A 233 12.69 11.95 -4.25
C THR A 233 11.17 11.71 -4.24
N ALA A 234 10.44 12.24 -3.27
CA ALA A 234 8.98 12.16 -3.24
C ALA A 234 8.33 12.79 -4.49
N ARG A 235 8.83 13.94 -4.96
CA ARG A 235 8.36 14.58 -6.21
C ARG A 235 8.62 13.73 -7.45
N VAL A 236 9.75 13.01 -7.50
CA VAL A 236 10.06 12.07 -8.59
C VAL A 236 9.10 10.89 -8.58
N LEU A 237 8.72 10.38 -7.40
CA LEU A 237 7.80 9.24 -7.26
C LEU A 237 6.33 9.62 -7.46
N LEU A 238 5.97 10.88 -7.22
CA LEU A 238 4.60 11.39 -7.25
C LEU A 238 3.75 10.96 -8.47
N PRO A 239 4.28 10.90 -9.71
CA PRO A 239 3.49 10.51 -10.88
C PRO A 239 3.01 9.06 -10.90
N ASP A 240 3.62 8.17 -10.12
CA ASP A 240 3.23 6.75 -10.04
C ASP A 240 2.28 6.51 -8.88
N GLY A 241 1.08 5.98 -9.21
CA GLY A 241 -0.02 5.78 -8.27
C GLY A 241 0.34 4.93 -7.05
N ARG A 242 1.35 4.06 -7.14
CA ARG A 242 1.81 3.23 -6.00
C ARG A 242 2.49 4.06 -4.90
N PHE A 243 3.00 5.25 -5.24
CA PHE A 243 3.68 6.14 -4.31
C PHE A 243 2.91 7.43 -4.02
N THR A 244 2.00 7.86 -4.91
CA THR A 244 1.36 9.18 -4.90
C THR A 244 0.82 9.64 -3.53
N PRO A 245 0.05 8.84 -2.76
CA PRO A 245 -0.58 9.33 -1.53
C PRO A 245 0.45 9.73 -0.47
N ARG A 246 1.44 8.87 -0.26
CA ARG A 246 2.52 9.11 0.70
C ARG A 246 3.49 10.16 0.19
N ALA A 247 3.88 10.11 -1.09
CA ALA A 247 4.72 11.14 -1.70
C ALA A 247 4.11 12.55 -1.53
N SER A 248 2.81 12.70 -1.77
CA SER A 248 2.08 13.96 -1.56
C SER A 248 2.15 14.41 -0.09
N ALA A 249 1.93 13.48 0.85
CA ALA A 249 1.99 13.76 2.27
C ALA A 249 3.39 14.22 2.69
N LEU A 250 4.46 13.53 2.27
CA LEU A 250 5.83 13.89 2.62
C LEU A 250 6.24 15.24 2.07
N ILE A 251 5.86 15.55 0.83
CA ILE A 251 6.07 16.89 0.25
C ILE A 251 5.38 17.95 1.12
N ALA A 252 4.12 17.75 1.49
CA ALA A 252 3.37 18.70 2.31
C ALA A 252 3.96 18.87 3.73
N MET A 253 4.56 17.81 4.30
CA MET A 253 5.25 17.87 5.60
C MET A 253 6.58 18.63 5.52
N LEU A 254 7.32 18.47 4.42
CA LEU A 254 8.67 19.00 4.23
C LEU A 254 8.75 20.41 3.65
N GLU A 255 7.84 20.79 2.75
CA GLU A 255 7.86 22.12 2.12
C GLU A 255 7.85 23.29 3.13
N PRO A 256 7.03 23.26 4.20
CA PRO A 256 7.06 24.31 5.22
C PRO A 256 8.42 24.45 5.92
N LEU A 257 9.14 23.33 6.11
CA LEU A 257 10.48 23.29 6.68
C LEU A 257 11.51 23.89 5.70
N LEU A 258 11.44 23.51 4.43
CA LEU A 258 12.36 24.02 3.41
C LEU A 258 12.19 25.54 3.20
N ALA A 259 10.96 26.05 3.32
CA ALA A 259 10.68 27.49 3.29
C ALA A 259 11.12 28.23 4.57
N ARG A 260 11.11 27.55 5.72
CA ARG A 260 11.45 28.12 7.05
C ARG A 260 12.41 27.18 7.78
N PRO A 261 13.74 27.29 7.53
CA PRO A 261 14.73 26.34 8.03
C PRO A 261 14.85 26.16 9.56
N TRP A 262 14.20 27.02 10.35
CA TRP A 262 14.15 26.99 11.81
C TRP A 262 12.89 26.30 12.37
N LEU A 263 11.96 25.90 11.52
CA LEU A 263 10.63 25.40 11.92
C LEU A 263 10.72 24.20 12.88
N ASP A 264 11.76 23.39 12.73
CA ASP A 264 11.99 22.15 13.48
C ASP A 264 13.01 22.30 14.63
N HIS A 265 13.52 23.50 14.92
CA HIS A 265 14.54 23.71 15.97
C HIS A 265 14.07 23.37 17.39
N ALA A 266 12.75 23.36 17.63
CA ALA A 266 12.18 23.02 18.93
C ALA A 266 12.08 21.51 19.18
N ALA A 267 12.14 20.69 18.12
CA ALA A 267 12.07 19.25 18.25
C ALA A 267 13.40 18.70 18.79
N ARG A 268 13.34 17.85 19.82
CA ARG A 268 14.52 17.40 20.57
C ARG A 268 15.13 16.11 20.04
N ASP A 269 14.33 15.31 19.36
CA ASP A 269 14.67 13.98 18.84
C ASP A 269 13.85 13.64 17.59
N ALA A 270 14.11 12.48 17.01
CA ALA A 270 13.45 12.00 15.79
C ALA A 270 11.93 11.80 16.00
N ALA A 271 11.50 11.29 17.15
CA ALA A 271 10.07 11.10 17.45
C ALA A 271 9.33 12.45 17.51
N ALA A 272 9.89 13.45 18.18
CA ALA A 272 9.33 14.81 18.22
C ALA A 272 9.29 15.46 16.82
N LEU A 273 10.30 15.20 15.98
CA LEU A 273 10.32 15.65 14.58
C LEU A 273 9.24 14.95 13.76
N ARG A 274 9.07 13.63 13.92
CA ARG A 274 8.02 12.85 13.26
C ARG A 274 6.65 13.45 13.58
N ASP A 275 6.36 13.71 14.86
CA ASP A 275 5.09 14.31 15.28
C ASP A 275 4.92 15.73 14.72
N ALA A 276 5.99 16.54 14.70
CA ALA A 276 5.96 17.87 14.10
C ALA A 276 5.72 17.85 12.59
N TRP A 277 6.25 16.85 11.88
CA TRP A 277 6.00 16.64 10.45
C TRP A 277 4.56 16.18 10.22
N LEU A 278 4.09 15.16 10.94
CA LEU A 278 2.71 14.67 10.85
C LEU A 278 1.68 15.76 11.14
N ALA A 279 1.95 16.65 12.11
CA ALA A 279 1.07 17.79 12.42
C ALA A 279 0.93 18.80 11.27
N ARG A 280 1.87 18.81 10.30
CA ARG A 280 1.79 19.65 9.09
C ARG A 280 1.02 18.99 7.96
N CYS A 281 0.79 17.67 8.04
CA CYS A 281 0.10 16.94 6.99
C CYS A 281 -1.34 17.47 6.85
N PRO A 282 -1.73 18.01 5.68
CA PRO A 282 -3.09 18.47 5.44
C PRO A 282 -4.09 17.33 5.64
N ARG A 283 -5.30 17.65 6.13
CA ARG A 283 -6.36 16.65 6.33
C ARG A 283 -6.67 15.83 5.08
N GLY A 284 -6.55 16.44 3.89
CA GLY A 284 -6.73 15.73 2.61
C GLY A 284 -5.71 14.64 2.34
N LEU A 285 -4.55 14.67 2.99
CA LEU A 285 -3.49 13.67 2.81
C LEU A 285 -3.41 12.70 4.00
N ALA A 286 -4.34 12.79 4.96
CA ALA A 286 -4.35 11.98 6.18
C ALA A 286 -4.35 10.47 5.88
N ALA A 287 -5.03 10.04 4.81
CA ALA A 287 -5.04 8.64 4.38
C ALA A 287 -3.63 8.07 4.11
N GLY A 288 -2.72 8.90 3.59
CA GLY A 288 -1.34 8.48 3.30
C GLY A 288 -0.52 8.22 4.58
N VAL A 289 -0.88 8.86 5.69
CA VAL A 289 -0.15 8.80 6.98
C VAL A 289 -0.87 7.97 8.04
N LEU A 290 -1.90 7.20 7.67
CA LEU A 290 -2.64 6.36 8.63
C LEU A 290 -1.72 5.38 9.35
N ALA A 291 -0.77 4.75 8.65
CA ALA A 291 0.20 3.84 9.26
C ALA A 291 1.02 4.48 10.41
N GLU A 292 1.19 5.80 10.37
CA GLU A 292 1.96 6.57 11.36
C GLU A 292 1.08 7.15 12.48
N THR A 293 -0.22 7.34 12.23
CA THR A 293 -1.12 8.12 13.09
C THR A 293 -2.24 7.31 13.73
N SER A 294 -2.67 6.24 13.07
CA SER A 294 -3.73 5.32 13.52
C SER A 294 -3.49 3.94 12.89
N PRO A 295 -2.60 3.11 13.46
CA PRO A 295 -2.35 1.74 12.98
C PRO A 295 -3.63 0.91 12.90
N GLU A 296 -4.58 1.15 13.80
CA GLU A 296 -5.89 0.51 13.83
C GLU A 296 -6.70 0.81 12.57
N ASP A 297 -6.79 2.09 12.19
CA ASP A 297 -7.50 2.49 10.97
C ASP A 297 -6.72 2.09 9.72
N HIS A 298 -5.39 2.15 9.76
CA HIS A 298 -4.56 1.64 8.66
C HIS A 298 -4.90 0.18 8.36
N PHE A 299 -4.93 -0.69 9.37
CA PHE A 299 -5.31 -2.10 9.23
C PHE A 299 -6.71 -2.28 8.67
N ARG A 300 -7.70 -1.52 9.16
CA ARG A 300 -9.08 -1.59 8.63
C ARG A 300 -9.14 -1.18 7.16
N HIS A 301 -8.39 -0.16 6.76
CA HIS A 301 -8.33 0.32 5.38
C HIS A 301 -7.62 -0.67 4.45
N THR A 302 -6.51 -1.26 4.87
CA THR A 302 -5.81 -2.29 4.07
C THR A 302 -6.65 -3.55 3.93
N LEU A 303 -7.34 -3.97 4.99
CA LEU A 303 -8.26 -5.11 4.94
C LEU A 303 -9.43 -4.85 3.99
N TYR A 304 -9.99 -3.64 3.99
CA TYR A 304 -11.00 -3.25 3.01
C TYR A 304 -10.44 -3.33 1.58
N ASP A 305 -9.20 -2.88 1.35
CA ASP A 305 -8.55 -2.98 0.02
C ASP A 305 -8.34 -4.44 -0.40
N LEU A 306 -8.02 -5.34 0.53
CA LEU A 306 -7.94 -6.77 0.27
C LEU A 306 -9.29 -7.35 -0.15
N VAL A 307 -10.38 -6.95 0.52
CA VAL A 307 -11.73 -7.38 0.12
C VAL A 307 -12.08 -6.88 -1.29
N GLU A 308 -11.74 -5.64 -1.64
CA GLU A 308 -11.95 -5.11 -2.99
C GLU A 308 -11.10 -5.84 -4.04
N ALA A 309 -9.84 -6.16 -3.72
CA ALA A 309 -8.98 -6.96 -4.60
C ALA A 309 -9.54 -8.38 -4.83
N LEU A 310 -10.28 -8.93 -3.87
CA LEU A 310 -10.96 -10.22 -3.94
C LEU A 310 -12.34 -10.17 -4.58
N ALA A 311 -12.79 -9.03 -5.13
CA ALA A 311 -14.13 -8.90 -5.71
C ALA A 311 -14.43 -9.96 -6.80
N PHE A 312 -13.40 -10.44 -7.52
CA PHE A 312 -13.53 -11.50 -8.51
C PHE A 312 -14.00 -12.85 -7.93
N ALA A 313 -13.77 -13.11 -6.64
CA ALA A 313 -14.19 -14.34 -5.97
C ALA A 313 -15.72 -14.49 -5.93
N ALA A 314 -16.46 -13.37 -5.99
CA ALA A 314 -17.92 -13.38 -6.10
C ALA A 314 -18.42 -14.06 -7.38
N GLY A 315 -17.64 -14.01 -8.47
CA GLY A 315 -17.93 -14.74 -9.72
C GLY A 315 -17.88 -16.26 -9.55
N HIS A 316 -17.16 -16.74 -8.54
CA HIS A 316 -17.04 -18.15 -8.18
C HIS A 316 -17.98 -18.56 -7.02
N GLY A 317 -18.91 -17.67 -6.63
CA GLY A 317 -19.88 -17.92 -5.57
C GLY A 317 -19.35 -17.77 -4.15
N ALA A 318 -18.13 -17.26 -3.97
CA ALA A 318 -17.55 -16.99 -2.66
C ALA A 318 -17.77 -15.51 -2.26
N ASP A 319 -18.07 -15.25 -0.99
CA ASP A 319 -18.13 -13.89 -0.46
C ASP A 319 -16.70 -13.35 -0.24
N PRO A 320 -16.27 -12.27 -0.95
CA PRO A 320 -14.93 -11.70 -0.80
C PRO A 320 -14.59 -11.30 0.63
N ARG A 321 -15.58 -10.91 1.45
CA ARG A 321 -15.36 -10.55 2.86
C ARG A 321 -14.97 -11.77 3.68
N ALA A 322 -15.72 -12.86 3.55
CA ALA A 322 -15.41 -14.12 4.21
C ALA A 322 -14.06 -14.71 3.75
N VAL A 323 -13.75 -14.60 2.46
CA VAL A 323 -12.45 -15.01 1.90
C VAL A 323 -11.30 -14.17 2.49
N ALA A 324 -11.43 -12.84 2.54
CA ALA A 324 -10.40 -11.99 3.14
C ALA A 324 -10.13 -12.34 4.61
N ALA A 325 -11.19 -12.61 5.37
CA ALA A 325 -11.07 -13.08 6.76
C ALA A 325 -10.37 -14.44 6.85
N ALA A 326 -10.62 -15.36 5.91
CA ALA A 326 -9.97 -16.65 5.86
C ALA A 326 -8.47 -16.54 5.51
N LEU A 327 -8.09 -15.68 4.55
CA LEU A 327 -6.69 -15.43 4.19
C LEU A 327 -5.94 -14.74 5.34
N LEU A 328 -6.56 -13.77 6.01
CA LEU A 328 -6.01 -13.17 7.23
C LEU A 328 -5.82 -14.23 8.33
N ALA A 329 -6.76 -15.16 8.49
CA ALA A 329 -6.62 -16.26 9.43
C ALA A 329 -5.45 -17.17 9.08
N ALA A 330 -5.24 -17.48 7.79
CA ALA A 330 -4.11 -18.27 7.33
C ALA A 330 -2.76 -17.60 7.66
N ASP A 331 -2.64 -16.31 7.32
CA ASP A 331 -1.42 -15.54 7.58
C ASP A 331 -1.11 -15.44 9.07
N VAL A 332 -2.10 -15.11 9.90
CA VAL A 332 -1.90 -14.99 11.35
C VAL A 332 -1.61 -16.35 11.99
N HIS A 333 -2.27 -17.41 11.55
CA HIS A 333 -2.05 -18.75 12.08
C HIS A 333 -0.65 -19.26 11.83
N GLU A 334 -0.09 -19.00 10.64
CA GLU A 334 1.27 -19.44 10.31
C GLU A 334 2.34 -18.54 10.94
N VAL A 335 2.13 -17.21 10.93
CA VAL A 335 3.18 -16.24 11.31
C VAL A 335 3.20 -15.96 12.81
N ALA A 336 2.04 -15.75 13.43
CA ALA A 336 1.94 -15.36 14.85
C ALA A 336 0.56 -15.71 15.45
N PRO A 337 0.25 -16.98 15.73
CA PRO A 337 -1.06 -17.40 16.24
C PRO A 337 -1.50 -16.64 17.50
N GLU A 338 -0.56 -16.25 18.36
CA GLU A 338 -0.81 -15.48 19.58
C GLU A 338 -1.33 -14.06 19.33
N ALA A 339 -1.13 -13.52 18.12
CA ALA A 339 -1.62 -12.21 17.71
C ALA A 339 -3.12 -12.23 17.36
N ALA A 340 -3.72 -13.40 17.11
CA ALA A 340 -5.09 -13.52 16.59
C ALA A 340 -6.14 -12.81 17.44
N ALA A 341 -6.07 -12.95 18.76
CA ALA A 341 -7.04 -12.33 19.66
C ALA A 341 -6.99 -10.79 19.65
N ARG A 342 -5.84 -10.21 19.27
CA ARG A 342 -5.65 -8.76 19.21
C ARG A 342 -6.36 -8.13 18.03
N LEU A 343 -6.69 -8.90 16.99
CA LEU A 343 -7.33 -8.38 15.78
C LEU A 343 -8.85 -8.28 15.89
N TYR A 344 -9.49 -9.04 16.78
CA TYR A 344 -10.96 -9.07 16.91
C TYR A 344 -11.63 -7.69 17.07
N PRO A 345 -11.11 -6.74 17.87
CA PRO A 345 -11.75 -5.42 18.03
C PRO A 345 -11.76 -4.55 16.76
N TYR A 346 -10.98 -4.94 15.74
CA TYR A 346 -10.81 -4.17 14.51
C TYR A 346 -11.60 -4.72 13.34
N LEU A 347 -12.21 -5.90 13.51
CA LEU A 347 -13.03 -6.57 12.51
C LEU A 347 -14.52 -6.28 12.74
N ASP A 348 -15.26 -6.02 11.68
CA ASP A 348 -16.73 -5.99 11.77
C ASP A 348 -17.28 -7.36 12.22
N PRO A 349 -18.51 -7.45 12.77
CA PRO A 349 -19.04 -8.70 13.32
C PRO A 349 -19.01 -9.91 12.37
N GLU A 350 -19.23 -9.70 11.07
CA GLU A 350 -19.23 -10.79 10.09
C GLU A 350 -17.82 -11.24 9.77
N LEU A 351 -16.89 -10.30 9.53
CA LEU A 351 -15.47 -10.60 9.35
C LEU A 351 -14.88 -11.28 10.59
N ARG A 352 -15.20 -10.79 11.78
CA ARG A 352 -14.79 -11.34 13.07
C ARG A 352 -15.26 -12.78 13.24
N ARG A 353 -16.51 -13.07 12.87
CA ARG A 353 -17.05 -14.44 12.90
C ARG A 353 -16.35 -15.35 11.89
N ALA A 354 -16.18 -14.90 10.64
CA ALA A 354 -15.51 -15.67 9.60
C ALA A 354 -14.05 -15.97 9.97
N TYR A 355 -13.33 -14.97 10.49
CA TYR A 355 -11.97 -15.08 10.99
C TYR A 355 -11.87 -16.09 12.14
N TYR A 356 -12.76 -15.99 13.14
CA TYR A 356 -12.84 -16.95 14.25
C TYR A 356 -13.06 -18.38 13.76
N LEU A 357 -14.09 -18.61 12.94
CA LEU A 357 -14.42 -19.94 12.42
C LEU A 357 -13.27 -20.53 11.60
N ALA A 358 -12.65 -19.73 10.73
CA ALA A 358 -11.47 -20.15 9.98
C ALA A 358 -10.31 -20.52 10.92
N LEU A 359 -10.13 -19.88 12.07
CA LEU A 359 -9.08 -20.26 13.01
C LEU A 359 -9.40 -21.52 13.81
N VAL A 360 -10.62 -21.66 14.34
CA VAL A 360 -10.93 -22.68 15.36
C VAL A 360 -11.54 -23.97 14.83
N GLU A 361 -12.11 -23.97 13.62
CA GLU A 361 -12.77 -25.13 13.02
C GLU A 361 -12.00 -25.60 11.77
N PRO A 362 -11.11 -26.62 11.88
CA PRO A 362 -10.30 -27.10 10.77
C PRO A 362 -11.12 -27.62 9.58
N ASP A 363 -12.31 -28.16 9.84
CA ASP A 363 -13.21 -28.68 8.80
C ASP A 363 -14.15 -27.61 8.21
N HIS A 364 -14.03 -26.35 8.66
CA HIS A 364 -14.88 -25.28 8.18
C HIS A 364 -14.58 -24.95 6.71
N PRO A 365 -15.59 -24.70 5.83
CA PRO A 365 -15.36 -24.46 4.40
C PRO A 365 -14.36 -23.33 4.09
N LEU A 366 -14.25 -22.33 4.96
CA LEU A 366 -13.28 -21.23 4.81
C LEU A 366 -11.81 -21.69 4.90
N ARG A 367 -11.51 -22.85 5.49
CA ARG A 367 -10.17 -23.44 5.44
C ARG A 367 -9.76 -23.82 4.02
N GLY A 368 -10.72 -24.15 3.15
CA GLY A 368 -10.45 -24.38 1.72
C GLY A 368 -10.05 -23.11 0.95
N CYS A 369 -10.08 -21.93 1.57
CA CYS A 369 -9.52 -20.70 1.00
C CYS A 369 -8.03 -20.53 1.33
N TRP A 370 -7.47 -21.34 2.22
CA TRP A 370 -6.08 -21.19 2.64
C TRP A 370 -5.15 -21.64 1.51
N PRO A 371 -3.96 -21.03 1.39
CA PRO A 371 -2.95 -21.53 0.48
C PRO A 371 -2.53 -22.96 0.83
N GLU A 372 -2.34 -23.78 -0.20
CA GLU A 372 -1.83 -25.15 -0.08
C GLU A 372 -0.60 -25.30 -0.98
N GLU A 373 0.48 -25.89 -0.45
CA GLU A 373 1.74 -26.12 -1.19
C GLU A 373 2.33 -24.89 -1.90
N GLY A 374 2.04 -23.68 -1.40
CA GLY A 374 2.50 -22.42 -2.01
C GLY A 374 1.67 -21.94 -3.19
N GLU A 375 0.49 -22.52 -3.42
CA GLU A 375 -0.49 -22.07 -4.42
C GLU A 375 -1.78 -21.55 -3.75
N PRO A 376 -2.46 -20.57 -4.38
CA PRO A 376 -3.77 -20.15 -3.91
C PRO A 376 -4.78 -21.24 -4.23
N ALA A 377 -5.83 -21.35 -3.40
CA ALA A 377 -6.96 -22.21 -3.69
C ALA A 377 -7.54 -21.90 -5.09
N ASP A 378 -8.03 -22.92 -5.80
CA ASP A 378 -8.48 -22.76 -7.20
C ASP A 378 -9.54 -21.68 -7.39
N ALA A 379 -10.48 -21.56 -6.44
CA ALA A 379 -11.52 -20.52 -6.47
C ALA A 379 -10.99 -19.09 -6.26
N LEU A 380 -9.74 -18.96 -5.80
CA LEU A 380 -9.03 -17.71 -5.53
C LEU A 380 -7.95 -17.41 -6.57
N ARG A 381 -7.79 -18.25 -7.60
CA ARG A 381 -6.91 -17.93 -8.73
C ARG A 381 -7.42 -16.65 -9.42
N PRO A 382 -6.64 -15.56 -9.42
CA PRO A 382 -7.08 -14.30 -10.02
C PRO A 382 -7.27 -14.47 -11.55
N PRO A 383 -8.26 -13.78 -12.15
CA PRO A 383 -8.61 -13.97 -13.57
C PRO A 383 -7.56 -13.40 -14.53
N ASP A 384 -6.75 -12.44 -14.08
CA ASP A 384 -5.73 -11.77 -14.88
C ASP A 384 -4.58 -11.28 -14.00
N ARG A 385 -3.49 -10.85 -14.65
CA ARG A 385 -2.28 -10.33 -13.99
C ARG A 385 -2.57 -9.13 -13.09
N ALA A 386 -3.45 -8.23 -13.52
CA ALA A 386 -3.74 -7.01 -12.79
C ALA A 386 -4.44 -7.33 -11.46
N SER A 387 -5.37 -8.27 -11.49
CA SER A 387 -6.07 -8.81 -10.33
C SER A 387 -5.11 -9.56 -9.41
N ALA A 388 -4.18 -10.34 -9.95
CA ALA A 388 -3.14 -11.01 -9.16
C ALA A 388 -2.18 -10.01 -8.50
N ALA A 389 -1.74 -8.96 -9.21
CA ALA A 389 -0.88 -7.92 -8.65
C ALA A 389 -1.61 -7.07 -7.59
N ALA A 390 -2.90 -6.80 -7.78
CA ALA A 390 -3.73 -6.12 -6.78
C ALA A 390 -3.96 -6.99 -5.54
N LEU A 391 -4.22 -8.29 -5.70
CA LEU A 391 -4.37 -9.23 -4.59
C LEU A 391 -3.06 -9.37 -3.81
N LEU A 392 -1.93 -9.54 -4.50
CA LEU A 392 -0.61 -9.62 -3.86
C LEU A 392 -0.30 -8.35 -3.07
N GLY A 393 -0.51 -7.18 -3.66
CA GLY A 393 -0.20 -5.91 -3.00
C GLY A 393 -1.14 -5.60 -1.83
N ALA A 394 -2.45 -5.82 -1.98
CA ALA A 394 -3.42 -5.62 -0.90
C ALA A 394 -3.27 -6.65 0.24
N GLY A 395 -2.97 -7.91 -0.10
CA GLY A 395 -2.63 -8.96 0.86
C GLY A 395 -1.38 -8.61 1.65
N TYR A 396 -0.31 -8.21 0.97
CA TYR A 396 0.95 -7.85 1.63
C TYR A 396 0.80 -6.60 2.50
N ALA A 397 0.08 -5.57 2.02
CA ALA A 397 -0.24 -4.39 2.80
C ALA A 397 -1.03 -4.73 4.08
N THR A 398 -2.03 -5.62 3.97
CA THR A 398 -2.81 -6.08 5.12
C THR A 398 -1.93 -6.85 6.11
N GLY A 399 -1.04 -7.70 5.58
CA GLY A 399 -0.01 -8.41 6.33
C GLY A 399 0.84 -7.46 7.19
N LEU A 400 1.43 -6.46 6.54
CA LEU A 400 2.25 -5.44 7.19
C LEU A 400 1.46 -4.62 8.21
N ALA A 401 0.22 -4.28 7.91
CA ALA A 401 -0.62 -3.47 8.79
C ALA A 401 -0.97 -4.21 10.09
N TRP A 402 -1.33 -5.51 10.02
CA TRP A 402 -1.60 -6.28 11.23
C TRP A 402 -0.32 -6.51 12.04
N CYS A 403 0.82 -6.76 11.39
CA CYS A 403 2.12 -6.85 12.06
C CYS A 403 2.46 -5.56 12.82
N GLY A 404 2.28 -4.39 12.19
CA GLY A 404 2.50 -3.09 12.83
C GLY A 404 1.56 -2.86 14.02
N LEU A 405 0.30 -3.26 13.90
CA LEU A 405 -0.70 -3.16 14.96
C LEU A 405 -0.40 -4.07 16.16
N THR A 406 0.15 -5.27 15.93
CA THR A 406 0.40 -6.27 16.98
C THR A 406 1.81 -6.23 17.53
N GLY A 407 2.73 -5.52 16.88
CA GLY A 407 4.17 -5.54 17.16
C GLY A 407 4.87 -6.82 16.67
N THR A 408 4.26 -7.56 15.75
CA THR A 408 4.81 -8.78 15.16
C THR A 408 5.79 -8.42 14.05
N GLU A 409 6.94 -9.09 13.98
CA GLU A 409 7.89 -8.89 12.89
C GLU A 409 7.38 -9.52 11.58
N PRO A 410 7.39 -8.80 10.45
CA PRO A 410 6.98 -9.37 9.16
C PRO A 410 7.91 -10.52 8.72
N PRO A 411 7.35 -11.60 8.13
CA PRO A 411 8.16 -12.72 7.64
C PRO A 411 9.03 -12.32 6.44
N ALA A 412 10.29 -12.75 6.45
CA ALA A 412 11.27 -12.42 5.41
C ALA A 412 10.93 -12.94 4.00
N ARG A 413 10.03 -13.94 3.90
CA ARG A 413 9.57 -14.56 2.64
C ARG A 413 8.14 -14.16 2.25
N GLY A 414 7.60 -13.10 2.86
CA GLY A 414 6.21 -12.70 2.67
C GLY A 414 5.23 -13.55 3.48
N PHE A 415 3.98 -13.11 3.49
CA PHE A 415 2.90 -13.81 4.18
C PHE A 415 2.35 -14.94 3.30
N PRO A 416 1.91 -16.08 3.87
CA PRO A 416 1.41 -17.23 3.11
C PRO A 416 0.45 -16.90 1.96
N ALA A 417 -0.58 -16.09 2.20
CA ALA A 417 -1.57 -15.72 1.18
C ALA A 417 -0.96 -14.89 0.05
N SER A 418 -0.10 -13.93 0.39
CA SER A 418 0.57 -13.06 -0.59
C SER A 418 1.63 -13.83 -1.38
N ALA A 419 2.40 -14.68 -0.70
CA ALA A 419 3.42 -15.53 -1.29
C ALA A 419 2.80 -16.57 -2.23
N ALA A 420 1.65 -17.14 -1.89
CA ALA A 420 0.95 -18.06 -2.78
C ALA A 420 0.48 -17.38 -4.07
N THR A 421 0.01 -16.14 -3.99
CA THR A 421 -0.44 -15.35 -5.16
C THR A 421 0.69 -15.14 -6.20
N VAL A 422 1.95 -15.24 -5.79
CA VAL A 422 3.12 -15.14 -6.68
C VAL A 422 3.06 -16.18 -7.81
N SER A 423 2.62 -17.41 -7.53
CA SER A 423 2.57 -18.48 -8.55
C SER A 423 1.71 -18.11 -9.76
N CYS A 424 0.70 -17.25 -9.56
CA CYS A 424 -0.18 -16.74 -10.62
C CYS A 424 0.48 -15.69 -11.53
N LEU A 425 1.67 -15.21 -11.16
CA LEU A 425 2.39 -14.16 -11.86
C LEU A 425 3.69 -14.67 -12.53
N ILE A 426 4.27 -15.78 -12.07
CA ILE A 426 5.56 -16.36 -12.54
C ILE A 426 5.59 -16.64 -14.07
N GLY A 427 4.45 -16.97 -14.67
CA GLY A 427 4.36 -17.39 -16.08
C GLY A 427 4.07 -16.29 -17.11
N GLN A 428 3.91 -15.02 -16.71
CA GLN A 428 3.47 -13.93 -17.59
C GLN A 428 4.48 -12.79 -17.69
N ARG A 429 5.78 -13.08 -17.82
CA ARG A 429 6.79 -12.01 -18.00
C ARG A 429 6.72 -11.46 -19.42
N ASP A 430 6.18 -10.25 -19.57
CA ASP A 430 6.27 -9.46 -20.80
C ASP A 430 7.61 -8.71 -20.77
N ASP A 431 8.71 -9.41 -21.02
CA ASP A 431 9.88 -8.71 -21.52
C ASP A 431 9.51 -8.27 -22.95
N PRO A 432 9.42 -6.96 -23.27
CA PRO A 432 9.34 -6.57 -24.66
C PRO A 432 10.60 -7.11 -25.34
N LEU A 433 10.43 -8.02 -26.30
CA LEU A 433 11.51 -8.42 -27.18
C LEU A 433 12.17 -7.13 -27.69
N PRO A 434 13.50 -6.97 -27.56
CA PRO A 434 14.17 -5.79 -28.06
C PRO A 434 13.74 -5.61 -29.51
N ALA A 435 13.23 -4.40 -29.83
CA ALA A 435 12.78 -4.07 -31.15
C ALA A 435 13.86 -4.50 -32.14
N VAL A 436 13.55 -5.50 -32.98
CA VAL A 436 14.43 -5.92 -34.06
C VAL A 436 14.56 -4.68 -34.95
N LEU A 437 15.70 -4.01 -34.84
CA LEU A 437 16.06 -2.96 -35.78
C LEU A 437 16.00 -3.59 -37.17
N PRO A 438 15.31 -2.98 -38.15
CA PRO A 438 15.22 -3.55 -39.48
C PRO A 438 16.64 -3.78 -40.00
N GLU A 439 16.93 -5.02 -40.37
CA GLU A 439 18.17 -5.41 -41.02
C GLU A 439 18.41 -4.46 -42.19
N SER A 440 19.46 -3.64 -42.06
CA SER A 440 19.99 -2.90 -43.19
C SER A 440 20.46 -3.92 -44.21
N THR A 441 19.64 -4.14 -45.23
CA THR A 441 20.09 -4.67 -46.51
C THR A 441 21.20 -3.77 -47.01
N ASP A 442 22.44 -4.24 -46.94
CA ASP A 442 23.39 -4.05 -48.02
C ASP A 442 24.41 -5.19 -48.04
N ALA A 443 24.41 -5.86 -49.18
CA ALA A 443 25.31 -6.93 -49.53
C ALA A 443 26.71 -6.36 -49.84
N SER A 444 27.77 -7.02 -49.37
CA SER A 444 28.82 -7.54 -50.25
C SER A 444 29.94 -8.25 -49.47
N SER A 445 30.08 -9.54 -49.79
CA SER A 445 31.33 -10.31 -49.93
C SER A 445 32.30 -10.42 -48.75
N GLY A 446 32.45 -11.65 -48.26
CA GLY A 446 33.62 -12.05 -47.48
C GLY A 446 33.47 -13.44 -46.88
N ALA A 447 33.22 -14.45 -47.71
CA ALA A 447 33.24 -15.84 -47.29
C ALA A 447 34.65 -16.24 -46.83
N THR A 448 34.79 -16.77 -45.63
CA THR A 448 35.84 -17.75 -45.33
C THR A 448 35.32 -18.72 -44.28
N GLU A 449 35.20 -19.96 -44.72
CA GLU A 449 34.87 -21.15 -43.93
C GLU A 449 35.88 -21.37 -42.80
N THR A 450 35.40 -21.87 -41.65
CA THR A 450 36.08 -22.76 -40.69
C THR A 450 34.98 -23.21 -39.72
N SER A 451 34.21 -24.25 -40.06
CA SER A 451 34.43 -25.66 -39.77
C SER A 451 34.75 -25.96 -38.30
N ASP A 452 33.73 -26.53 -37.66
CA ASP A 452 33.76 -27.69 -36.77
C ASP A 452 34.39 -27.63 -35.38
N GLU A 453 33.54 -28.13 -34.47
CA GLU A 453 33.85 -28.75 -33.19
C GLU A 453 34.39 -27.73 -32.18
N TRP A 454 33.95 -27.68 -30.93
CA TRP A 454 34.37 -28.57 -29.88
C TRP A 454 33.28 -28.55 -28.80
N ILE A 455 32.52 -29.65 -28.73
CA ILE A 455 31.79 -30.06 -27.55
C ILE A 455 32.75 -30.97 -26.76
N HIS A 456 32.88 -30.69 -25.45
CA HIS A 456 33.42 -31.49 -24.34
C HIS A 456 34.77 -31.09 -23.72
N HIS A 457 34.74 -31.12 -22.37
CA HIS A 457 35.78 -31.01 -21.35
C HIS A 457 36.20 -29.55 -21.05
N THR A 458 35.96 -28.98 -19.86
CA THR A 458 35.85 -29.51 -18.48
C THR A 458 35.08 -28.53 -17.61
#